data_AF-A0A9X8MHH8-F1
#
_entry.id   AF-A0A9X8MHH8-F1
#
_cell.length_a   1.000
_cell.length_b   1.000
_cell.length_c   1.000
_cell.angle_alpha   90.00
_cell.angle_beta   90.00
_cell.angle_gamma   90.00
#
_symmetry.space_group_name_H-M   'P 1'
#
loop_
_entity.id
_entity.type
_entity.pdbx_description
1 polymer ?
#
loop_
_entity_poly.entity_id
_entity_poly.type
_entity_poly.pdbx_seq_one_letter_code
_entity_poly.pdbx_strand_id
1 'polypeptide(L)'
;MSNNENRPLIRRHIPLEELLQLATPDELLAIADILLDKANDRLLGDDAARKRLARSHAQGELYKAVNEIAYEIRALGSVSLASLLRRGEPVSYDEVVQDVASELKVKFGSADTTSGIEEKILKMLVEKLAEQDESESQTASGSWFGRVRLNASLLGPLSKLGLGAAGGSLLSGALSTVAAAGILTAFPLTAVTALTAGVWALNNKDRPELKGLTTIVVHIARIRAGLVAADHEDFVDRLRACL
;
A
#
# COMPACT_ATOMS: atom_id res chain seq x y z
N MET A 1 1.15 -36.12 2.10
CA MET A 1 1.30 -35.28 0.89
C MET A 1 -0.08 -34.76 0.57
N SER A 2 -0.43 -33.57 1.07
CA SER A 2 -1.79 -33.04 0.98
C SER A 2 -1.95 -32.26 -0.33
N ASN A 3 -3.00 -32.61 -1.08
CA ASN A 3 -3.37 -32.12 -2.41
C ASN A 3 -3.25 -30.59 -2.52
N ASN A 4 -2.32 -30.13 -3.36
CA ASN A 4 -2.08 -28.72 -3.66
C ASN A 4 -2.59 -28.33 -5.07
N GLU A 5 -3.63 -29.02 -5.55
CA GLU A 5 -4.05 -28.96 -6.96
C GLU A 5 -5.07 -27.85 -7.29
N ASN A 6 -5.53 -27.07 -6.31
CA ASN A 6 -6.59 -26.07 -6.52
C ASN A 6 -6.23 -24.64 -6.11
N ARG A 7 -4.96 -24.35 -5.82
CA ARG A 7 -4.55 -22.97 -5.54
C ARG A 7 -4.32 -22.23 -6.86
N PRO A 8 -4.92 -21.05 -7.07
CA PRO A 8 -4.63 -20.26 -8.27
C PRO A 8 -3.14 -19.95 -8.33
N LEU A 9 -2.56 -20.06 -9.52
CA LEU A 9 -1.13 -19.80 -9.75
C LEU A 9 -0.72 -18.36 -9.41
N ILE A 10 -1.66 -17.41 -9.52
CA ILE A 10 -1.46 -16.00 -9.18
C ILE A 10 -2.62 -15.54 -8.31
N ARG A 11 -2.34 -15.19 -7.06
CA ARG A 11 -3.36 -14.82 -6.07
C ARG A 11 -3.65 -13.31 -6.09
N ARG A 12 -4.50 -12.89 -7.02
CA ARG A 12 -5.00 -11.49 -7.07
C ARG A 12 -6.11 -11.23 -6.05
N HIS A 13 -6.91 -12.25 -5.76
CA HIS A 13 -8.07 -12.15 -4.87
C HIS A 13 -7.78 -12.83 -3.54
N ILE A 14 -7.12 -12.10 -2.64
CA ILE A 14 -6.86 -12.50 -1.26
C ILE A 14 -7.71 -11.61 -0.33
N PRO A 15 -8.49 -12.18 0.60
CA PRO A 15 -9.22 -11.40 1.60
C PRO A 15 -8.25 -10.69 2.56
N LEU A 16 -8.68 -9.59 3.16
CA LEU A 16 -7.82 -8.72 3.98
C LEU A 16 -7.11 -9.50 5.09
N GLU A 17 -7.84 -10.34 5.83
CA GLU A 17 -7.31 -11.11 6.94
C GLU A 17 -6.23 -12.11 6.50
N GLU A 18 -6.43 -12.79 5.36
CA GLU A 18 -5.43 -13.71 4.82
C GLU A 18 -4.20 -12.95 4.29
N LEU A 19 -4.41 -11.78 3.68
CA LEU A 19 -3.33 -10.91 3.23
C LEU A 19 -2.48 -10.43 4.42
N LEU A 20 -3.11 -10.00 5.51
CA LEU A 20 -2.41 -9.58 6.73
C LEU A 20 -1.65 -10.74 7.40
N GLN A 21 -2.13 -11.99 7.29
CA GLN A 21 -1.38 -13.16 7.75
C GLN A 21 -0.12 -13.45 6.92
N LEU A 22 -0.10 -13.04 5.66
CA LEU A 22 1.03 -13.20 4.75
C LEU A 22 1.99 -12.00 4.76
N ALA A 23 1.62 -10.91 5.44
CA ALA A 23 2.45 -9.72 5.58
C ALA A 23 3.70 -10.02 6.43
N THR A 24 4.79 -9.31 6.15
CA THR A 24 6.00 -9.35 6.97
C THR A 24 5.77 -8.71 8.35
N PRO A 25 6.58 -9.03 9.37
CA PRO A 25 6.44 -8.43 10.69
C PRO A 25 6.54 -6.89 10.65
N ASP A 26 7.43 -6.36 9.81
CA ASP A 26 7.63 -4.91 9.65
C ASP A 26 6.42 -4.22 9.00
N GLU A 27 5.78 -4.88 8.03
CA GLU A 27 4.56 -4.37 7.38
C GLU A 27 3.37 -4.35 8.36
N LEU A 28 3.20 -5.42 9.14
CA LEU A 28 2.17 -5.45 10.19
C LEU A 28 2.42 -4.41 11.27
N LEU A 29 3.68 -4.22 11.67
CA LEU A 29 4.07 -3.20 12.64
C LEU A 29 3.75 -1.81 12.10
N ALA A 30 4.12 -1.51 10.85
CA ALA A 30 3.82 -0.21 10.24
C ALA A 30 2.31 0.08 10.18
N ILE A 31 1.48 -0.92 9.86
CA ILE A 31 0.02 -0.78 9.86
C ILE A 31 -0.49 -0.57 11.30
N ALA A 32 -0.01 -1.35 12.26
CA ALA A 32 -0.43 -1.26 13.66
C ALA A 32 -0.05 0.09 14.30
N ASP A 33 1.13 0.62 13.99
CA ASP A 33 1.58 1.95 14.45
C ASP A 33 0.66 3.05 13.96
N ILE A 34 0.22 2.99 12.70
CA ILE A 34 -0.73 3.97 12.16
C ILE A 34 -2.08 3.83 12.86
N LEU A 35 -2.59 2.60 13.04
CA LEU A 35 -3.88 2.37 13.72
C LEU A 35 -3.88 2.85 15.18
N LEU A 36 -2.76 2.68 15.87
CA LEU A 36 -2.59 3.07 17.27
C LEU A 36 -2.07 4.51 17.44
N ASP A 37 -1.91 5.27 16.36
CA ASP A 37 -1.56 6.68 16.43
C ASP A 37 -2.67 7.47 17.13
N LYS A 38 -2.26 8.38 18.02
CA LYS A 38 -3.14 9.32 18.73
C LYS A 38 -3.99 10.16 17.78
N ALA A 39 -3.51 10.42 16.56
CA ALA A 39 -4.30 11.10 15.54
C ALA A 39 -5.60 10.37 15.20
N ASN A 40 -5.63 9.04 15.36
CA ASN A 40 -6.78 8.18 15.08
C ASN A 40 -7.60 7.84 16.34
N ASP A 41 -7.15 8.25 17.54
CA ASP A 41 -7.84 8.02 18.82
C ASP A 41 -9.27 8.59 18.86
N ARG A 42 -9.51 9.70 18.16
CA ARG A 42 -10.83 10.35 18.16
C ARG A 42 -11.88 9.62 17.32
N LEU A 43 -11.45 8.74 16.43
CA LEU A 43 -12.31 8.05 15.47
C LEU A 43 -12.56 6.61 15.85
N LEU A 44 -11.48 5.96 16.25
CA LEU A 44 -11.51 4.60 16.73
C LEU A 44 -11.94 4.68 18.20
N GLY A 45 -13.01 3.97 18.57
CA GLY A 45 -13.44 3.92 19.97
C GLY A 45 -12.39 3.27 20.86
N ASP A 46 -12.50 3.48 22.18
CA ASP A 46 -11.74 2.70 23.17
C ASP A 46 -12.40 1.33 23.41
N ASP A 47 -12.67 0.62 22.32
CA ASP A 47 -13.36 -0.65 22.35
C ASP A 47 -12.41 -1.81 22.71
N ALA A 48 -13.01 -2.99 22.91
CA ALA A 48 -12.26 -4.16 23.32
C ALA A 48 -11.30 -4.65 22.21
N ALA A 49 -11.56 -4.37 20.93
CA ALA A 49 -10.70 -4.78 19.82
C ALA A 49 -9.42 -3.95 19.82
N ARG A 50 -9.53 -2.63 19.96
CA ARG A 50 -8.37 -1.74 20.04
C ARG A 50 -7.48 -2.03 21.25
N LYS A 51 -8.06 -2.34 22.41
CA LYS A 51 -7.30 -2.76 23.61
C LYS A 51 -6.54 -4.07 23.38
N ARG A 52 -7.14 -5.02 22.68
CA ARG A 52 -6.49 -6.29 22.31
C ARG A 52 -5.38 -6.07 21.29
N LEU A 53 -5.58 -5.19 20.31
CA LEU A 53 -4.54 -4.79 19.36
C LEU A 53 -3.37 -4.12 20.08
N ALA A 54 -3.62 -3.12 20.94
CA ALA A 54 -2.59 -2.42 21.69
C ALA A 54 -1.78 -3.36 22.58
N ARG A 55 -2.43 -4.33 23.22
CA ARG A 55 -1.75 -5.37 24.01
C ARG A 55 -0.86 -6.26 23.14
N SER A 56 -1.38 -6.71 22.01
CA SER A 56 -0.64 -7.59 21.08
C SER A 56 0.55 -6.85 20.46
N HIS A 57 0.38 -5.56 20.15
CA HIS A 57 1.45 -4.66 19.70
C HIS A 57 2.56 -4.54 20.75
N ALA A 58 2.20 -4.26 22.01
CA ALA A 58 3.17 -4.17 23.10
C ALA A 58 3.92 -5.49 23.39
N GLN A 59 3.31 -6.63 23.06
CA GLN A 59 3.90 -7.97 23.24
C GLN A 59 4.68 -8.45 22.00
N GLY A 60 4.65 -7.72 20.89
CA GLY A 60 5.23 -8.16 19.62
C GLY A 60 4.48 -9.33 18.96
N GLU A 61 3.22 -9.56 19.34
CA GLU A 61 2.40 -10.70 18.90
C GLU A 61 1.31 -10.29 17.89
N LEU A 62 1.63 -9.39 16.96
CA LEU A 62 0.67 -8.80 16.02
C LEU A 62 -0.08 -9.83 15.15
N TYR A 63 0.54 -10.97 14.83
CA TYR A 63 -0.11 -12.04 14.09
C TYR A 63 -1.31 -12.66 14.85
N LYS A 64 -1.34 -12.61 16.19
CA LYS A 64 -2.50 -13.05 16.98
C LYS A 64 -3.66 -12.06 16.93
N ALA A 65 -3.38 -10.81 16.53
CA ALA A 65 -4.32 -9.70 16.46
C ALA A 65 -4.73 -9.34 15.03
N VAL A 66 -4.51 -10.22 14.03
CA VAL A 66 -4.87 -9.93 12.62
C VAL A 66 -6.35 -9.57 12.46
N ASN A 67 -7.24 -10.25 13.18
CA ASN A 67 -8.67 -9.97 13.11
C ASN A 67 -9.00 -8.59 13.70
N GLU A 68 -8.35 -8.22 14.81
CA GLU A 68 -8.44 -6.88 15.39
C GLU A 68 -7.89 -5.83 14.42
N ILE A 69 -6.73 -6.06 13.78
CA ILE A 69 -6.16 -5.15 12.78
C ILE A 69 -7.16 -4.94 11.63
N ALA A 70 -7.70 -6.02 11.06
CA ALA A 70 -8.68 -5.94 9.98
C ALA A 70 -9.97 -5.20 10.40
N TYR A 71 -10.42 -5.42 11.63
CA TYR A 71 -11.56 -4.71 12.20
C TYR A 71 -11.29 -3.21 12.32
N GLU A 72 -10.15 -2.82 12.91
CA GLU A 72 -9.79 -1.41 13.10
C GLU A 72 -9.59 -0.68 11.77
N ILE A 73 -9.07 -1.34 10.73
CA ILE A 73 -8.96 -0.76 9.37
C ILE A 73 -10.35 -0.40 8.83
N ARG A 74 -11.32 -1.31 8.96
CA ARG A 74 -12.71 -1.10 8.53
C ARG A 74 -13.41 -0.05 9.38
N ALA A 75 -13.16 -0.04 10.69
CA ALA A 75 -13.67 0.97 11.61
C ALA A 75 -13.10 2.36 11.31
N LEU A 76 -11.80 2.45 11.01
CA LEU A 76 -11.17 3.70 10.59
C LEU A 76 -11.79 4.20 9.29
N GLY A 77 -12.01 3.30 8.32
CA GLY A 77 -12.69 3.61 7.07
C GLY A 77 -14.11 4.13 7.26
N SER A 78 -14.91 3.48 8.10
CA SER A 78 -16.31 3.88 8.34
C SER A 78 -16.42 5.24 9.02
N VAL A 79 -15.50 5.58 9.93
CA VAL A 79 -15.54 6.87 10.63
C VAL A 79 -14.91 7.98 9.79
N SER A 80 -13.77 7.72 9.15
CA SER A 80 -12.99 8.72 8.41
C SER A 80 -13.67 9.16 7.10
N LEU A 81 -14.36 8.25 6.42
CA LEU A 81 -14.97 8.50 5.10
C LEU A 81 -16.49 8.48 5.13
N ALA A 82 -17.10 7.55 5.86
CA ALA A 82 -18.54 7.31 5.81
C ALA A 82 -19.37 8.19 6.78
N SER A 83 -18.76 8.79 7.82
CA SER A 83 -19.45 9.71 8.74
C SER A 83 -20.10 10.92 8.03
N LEU A 84 -19.59 11.36 6.88
CA LEU A 84 -20.15 12.48 6.13
C LEU A 84 -21.17 12.08 5.05
N LEU A 85 -21.32 10.79 4.72
CA LEU A 85 -22.18 10.36 3.60
C LEU A 85 -23.13 9.18 3.87
N ARG A 86 -22.94 8.32 4.90
CA ARG A 86 -23.75 7.08 5.03
C ARG A 86 -24.13 6.71 6.46
N ARG A 87 -25.33 6.10 6.57
CA ARG A 87 -26.12 5.85 7.79
C ARG A 87 -25.62 4.64 8.63
N GLY A 88 -24.34 4.58 8.97
CA GLY A 88 -23.86 3.83 10.15
C GLY A 88 -23.72 2.29 10.05
N GLU A 89 -23.46 1.71 8.88
CA GLU A 89 -23.08 0.28 8.76
C GLU A 89 -21.56 0.11 8.62
N PRO A 90 -20.93 -0.94 9.21
CA PRO A 90 -19.48 -1.18 9.06
C PRO A 90 -19.10 -1.41 7.60
N VAL A 91 -18.07 -0.71 7.15
CA VAL A 91 -17.64 -0.67 5.74
C VAL A 91 -16.76 -1.88 5.42
N SER A 92 -16.98 -2.49 4.26
CA SER A 92 -16.13 -3.57 3.75
C SER A 92 -14.76 -3.04 3.31
N TYR A 93 -13.74 -3.90 3.26
CA TYR A 93 -12.41 -3.43 2.80
C TYR A 93 -12.42 -2.94 1.34
N ASP A 94 -13.25 -3.55 0.49
CA ASP A 94 -13.42 -3.13 -0.91
C ASP A 94 -13.94 -1.69 -1.00
N GLU A 95 -14.87 -1.32 -0.12
CA GLU A 95 -15.38 0.05 -0.02
C GLU A 95 -14.31 1.01 0.53
N VAL A 96 -13.53 0.60 1.53
CA VAL A 96 -12.40 1.41 2.04
C VAL A 96 -11.43 1.77 0.91
N VAL A 97 -11.10 0.82 0.05
CA VAL A 97 -10.21 1.04 -1.11
C VAL A 97 -10.84 1.98 -2.13
N GLN A 98 -12.13 1.81 -2.45
CA GLN A 98 -12.85 2.69 -3.39
C GLN A 98 -12.94 4.13 -2.88
N ASP A 99 -13.16 4.31 -1.59
CA ASP A 99 -13.23 5.62 -0.97
C ASP A 99 -11.85 6.31 -1.01
N VAL A 100 -10.78 5.61 -0.61
CA VAL A 100 -9.40 6.14 -0.72
C VAL A 100 -9.05 6.48 -2.17
N ALA A 101 -9.44 5.64 -3.14
CA ALA A 101 -9.25 5.94 -4.56
C ALA A 101 -10.01 7.21 -4.98
N SER A 102 -11.23 7.40 -4.49
CA SER A 102 -12.06 8.58 -4.78
C SER A 102 -11.43 9.85 -4.22
N GLU A 103 -10.89 9.79 -3.01
CA GLU A 103 -10.20 10.92 -2.38
C GLU A 103 -8.91 11.30 -3.10
N LEU A 104 -8.16 10.31 -3.55
CA LEU A 104 -6.97 10.49 -4.37
C LEU A 104 -7.29 10.83 -5.83
N LYS A 105 -8.58 10.93 -6.20
CA LYS A 105 -9.05 11.20 -7.57
C LYS A 105 -8.54 10.18 -8.60
N VAL A 106 -8.30 8.96 -8.15
CA VAL A 106 -7.93 7.83 -9.01
C VAL A 106 -9.18 7.37 -9.75
N LYS A 107 -9.09 7.22 -11.07
CA LYS A 107 -10.22 6.76 -11.90
C LYS A 107 -10.40 5.24 -11.78
N PHE A 108 -11.55 4.81 -11.29
CA PHE A 108 -11.97 3.42 -11.27
C PHE A 108 -13.42 3.27 -11.76
N GLY A 109 -13.78 2.07 -12.23
CA GLY A 109 -15.11 1.70 -12.69
C GLY A 109 -15.67 0.51 -11.91
N SER A 110 -16.95 0.21 -12.12
CA SER A 110 -17.66 -0.87 -11.41
C SER A 110 -17.15 -2.29 -11.70
N ALA A 111 -16.39 -2.46 -12.79
CA ALA A 111 -15.75 -3.73 -13.14
C ALA A 111 -14.35 -3.89 -12.51
N ASP A 112 -13.81 -2.84 -11.89
CA ASP A 112 -12.49 -2.93 -11.24
C ASP A 112 -12.60 -3.73 -9.94
N THR A 113 -11.63 -4.62 -9.75
CA THR A 113 -11.49 -5.41 -8.54
C THR A 113 -10.71 -4.63 -7.49
N THR A 114 -10.83 -4.97 -6.21
CA THR A 114 -10.09 -4.32 -5.11
C THR A 114 -8.58 -4.27 -5.38
N SER A 115 -8.00 -5.40 -5.80
CA SER A 115 -6.59 -5.47 -6.23
C SER A 115 -6.30 -4.54 -7.41
N GLY A 116 -7.21 -4.42 -8.38
CA GLY A 116 -7.04 -3.53 -9.52
C GLY A 116 -7.12 -2.05 -9.13
N ILE A 117 -7.93 -1.69 -8.14
CA ILE A 117 -7.99 -0.31 -7.63
C ILE A 117 -6.74 0.01 -6.81
N GLU A 118 -6.30 -0.92 -5.96
CA GLU A 118 -5.03 -0.83 -5.22
C GLU A 118 -3.84 -0.60 -6.17
N GLU A 119 -3.74 -1.36 -7.26
CA GLU A 119 -2.70 -1.17 -8.30
C GLU A 119 -2.75 0.23 -8.93
N LYS A 120 -3.95 0.78 -9.18
CA LYS A 120 -4.11 2.14 -9.73
C LYS A 120 -3.69 3.21 -8.71
N ILE A 121 -4.00 3.03 -7.42
CA ILE A 121 -3.54 3.91 -6.35
C ILE A 121 -2.01 3.92 -6.31
N LEU A 122 -1.40 2.74 -6.29
CA LEU A 122 0.05 2.58 -6.30
C LEU A 122 0.69 3.25 -7.52
N LYS A 123 0.14 3.00 -8.71
CA LYS A 123 0.63 3.62 -9.96
C LYS A 123 0.57 5.15 -9.89
N MET A 124 -0.53 5.73 -9.41
CA MET A 124 -0.67 7.17 -9.25
C MET A 124 0.40 7.75 -8.30
N LEU A 125 0.71 7.07 -7.19
CA LEU A 125 1.77 7.51 -6.28
C LEU A 125 3.15 7.52 -6.95
N VAL A 126 3.44 6.51 -7.77
CA VAL A 126 4.70 6.45 -8.55
C VAL A 126 4.76 7.56 -9.60
N GLU A 127 3.66 7.81 -10.31
CA GLU A 127 3.57 8.90 -11.28
C GLU A 127 3.79 10.26 -10.62
N LYS A 128 3.17 10.50 -9.44
CA LYS A 128 3.36 11.73 -8.68
C LYS A 128 4.79 11.93 -8.18
N LEU A 129 5.47 10.84 -7.81
CA LEU A 129 6.87 10.89 -7.42
C LEU A 129 7.75 11.31 -8.61
N ALA A 130 7.53 10.72 -9.78
CA ALA A 130 8.29 11.05 -10.99
C ALA A 130 8.08 12.50 -11.42
N GLU A 131 6.84 13.02 -11.36
CA GLU A 131 6.53 14.42 -11.67
C GLU A 131 7.24 15.41 -10.71
N GLN A 132 7.43 15.02 -9.44
CA GLN A 132 8.07 15.87 -8.44
C GLN A 132 9.60 15.91 -8.60
N ASP A 133 10.23 14.79 -8.97
CA ASP A 133 11.67 14.74 -9.28
C ASP A 133 12.03 15.63 -10.49
N GLU A 134 11.14 15.72 -11.49
CA GLU A 134 11.36 16.57 -12.68
C GLU A 134 11.25 18.07 -12.36
N SER A 135 10.36 18.44 -11.46
CA SER A 135 10.13 19.83 -11.08
C SER A 135 11.14 20.38 -10.06
N GLU A 136 11.81 19.53 -9.29
CA GLU A 136 12.89 19.93 -8.36
C GLU A 136 14.27 20.11 -9.03
N SER A 137 14.40 19.79 -10.33
CA SER A 137 15.66 19.95 -11.09
C SER A 137 16.06 21.41 -11.39
N GLN A 138 15.26 22.41 -10.98
CA GLN A 138 15.57 23.84 -11.13
C GLN A 138 15.80 24.61 -9.82
N THR A 139 15.64 24.01 -8.64
CA THR A 139 15.93 24.68 -7.37
C THR A 139 16.59 23.73 -6.38
N ALA A 140 17.92 23.64 -6.50
CA ALA A 140 18.75 22.96 -5.52
C ALA A 140 18.53 23.54 -4.11
N SER A 141 18.51 22.63 -3.14
CA SER A 141 18.63 22.86 -1.69
C SER A 141 17.35 23.30 -0.96
N GLY A 142 16.42 22.35 -0.77
CA GLY A 142 15.33 22.54 0.21
C GLY A 142 14.37 21.38 0.43
N SER A 143 14.27 20.42 -0.50
CA SER A 143 13.22 19.39 -0.44
C SER A 143 13.61 18.14 0.35
N TRP A 144 12.66 17.67 1.15
CA TRP A 144 12.73 16.54 2.09
C TRP A 144 13.21 15.22 1.45
N PHE A 145 13.04 15.01 0.14
CA PHE A 145 13.50 13.81 -0.56
C PHE A 145 15.03 13.71 -0.69
N GLY A 146 15.76 14.84 -0.62
CA GLY A 146 17.23 14.86 -0.64
C GLY A 146 17.89 14.18 0.56
N ARG A 147 17.15 13.88 1.64
CA ARG A 147 17.67 13.14 2.82
C ARG A 147 17.47 11.64 2.73
N VAL A 148 16.56 11.15 1.88
CA VAL A 148 16.59 9.75 1.48
C VAL A 148 17.68 9.66 0.44
N ARG A 149 18.92 9.44 0.90
CA ARG A 149 20.02 9.03 0.04
C ARG A 149 19.54 7.74 -0.61
N LEU A 150 18.98 7.82 -1.82
CA LEU A 150 18.81 6.70 -2.74
C LEU A 150 20.23 6.25 -3.03
N ASN A 151 20.77 5.45 -2.12
CA ASN A 151 22.12 4.94 -2.22
C ASN A 151 22.16 4.24 -3.57
N ALA A 152 23.20 4.53 -4.36
CA ALA A 152 23.43 3.95 -5.69
C ALA A 152 23.36 2.40 -5.72
N SER A 153 23.26 1.75 -4.56
CA SER A 153 22.95 0.34 -4.34
C SER A 153 21.51 -0.08 -4.73
N LEU A 154 20.51 0.81 -4.76
CA LEU A 154 19.14 0.49 -5.25
C LEU A 154 19.01 0.58 -6.78
N LEU A 155 19.99 1.18 -7.46
CA LEU A 155 20.12 1.16 -8.93
C LEU A 155 20.60 -0.21 -9.44
N GLY A 156 21.20 -1.04 -8.60
CA GLY A 156 21.74 -2.36 -8.97
C GLY A 156 20.67 -3.43 -9.28
N PRO A 157 19.59 -3.54 -8.50
CA PRO A 157 18.48 -4.44 -8.81
C PRO A 157 17.56 -3.91 -9.92
N LEU A 158 17.38 -2.59 -10.02
CA LEU A 158 16.59 -1.95 -11.09
C LEU A 158 17.24 -2.09 -12.47
N SER A 159 18.57 -2.05 -12.54
CA SER A 159 19.30 -2.28 -13.80
C SER A 159 19.26 -3.74 -14.29
N LYS A 160 19.02 -4.70 -13.40
CA LYS A 160 18.74 -6.12 -13.78
C LYS A 160 17.31 -6.34 -14.28
N LEU A 161 16.41 -5.39 -14.02
CA LEU A 161 15.05 -5.32 -14.57
C LEU A 161 14.99 -4.61 -15.94
N GLY A 162 16.15 -4.31 -16.55
CA GLY A 162 16.23 -3.66 -17.86
C GLY A 162 16.09 -2.13 -17.81
N LEU A 163 16.01 -1.51 -16.63
CA LEU A 163 16.08 -0.05 -16.49
C LEU A 163 17.55 0.37 -16.44
N GLY A 164 18.17 0.38 -17.62
CA GLY A 164 19.52 0.90 -17.81
C GLY A 164 19.59 2.40 -17.50
N ALA A 165 20.69 2.79 -16.86
CA ALA A 165 21.08 4.17 -16.61
C ALA A 165 21.21 4.96 -17.93
N ALA A 166 20.12 5.59 -18.34
CA ALA A 166 20.13 6.73 -19.25
C ALA A 166 19.12 7.72 -18.69
N GLY A 167 19.60 8.90 -18.31
CA GLY A 167 18.73 10.00 -17.93
C GLY A 167 17.73 10.25 -19.05
N GLY A 168 16.45 10.38 -18.69
CA GLY A 168 15.38 10.73 -19.62
C GLY A 168 14.78 9.54 -20.36
N SER A 169 13.79 8.90 -19.74
CA SER A 169 12.51 8.49 -20.36
C SER A 169 11.93 7.30 -19.60
N LEU A 170 11.28 7.58 -18.46
CA LEU A 170 10.21 6.72 -17.93
C LEU A 170 8.82 7.23 -18.35
N LEU A 171 8.76 8.16 -19.32
CA LEU A 171 7.56 8.96 -19.58
C LEU A 171 6.74 8.58 -20.80
N SER A 172 7.07 7.52 -21.55
CA SER A 172 6.24 7.21 -22.72
C SER A 172 6.18 5.74 -23.06
N GLY A 173 5.17 5.07 -22.52
CA GLY A 173 4.66 3.81 -23.07
C GLY A 173 4.72 2.64 -22.10
N ALA A 174 3.62 2.45 -21.36
CA ALA A 174 3.27 1.23 -20.65
C ALA A 174 4.27 0.74 -19.59
N LEU A 175 4.28 1.40 -18.43
CA LEU A 175 4.42 0.65 -17.18
C LEU A 175 3.28 -0.39 -17.17
N SER A 176 3.62 -1.64 -17.50
CA SER A 176 2.72 -2.75 -17.23
C SER A 176 2.42 -2.73 -15.73
N THR A 177 1.18 -3.00 -15.34
CA THR A 177 0.72 -2.82 -13.96
C THR A 177 1.58 -3.57 -12.93
N VAL A 178 2.20 -4.67 -13.35
CA VAL A 178 3.15 -5.47 -12.56
C VAL A 178 4.47 -4.73 -12.29
N ALA A 179 4.99 -3.95 -13.24
CA ALA A 179 6.25 -3.21 -13.07
C ALA A 179 6.12 -2.06 -12.07
N ALA A 180 5.00 -1.33 -12.09
CA ALA A 180 4.74 -0.24 -11.12
C ALA A 180 4.58 -0.78 -9.69
N ALA A 181 3.91 -1.93 -9.55
CA ALA A 181 3.74 -2.63 -8.28
C ALA A 181 5.08 -3.14 -7.71
N GLY A 182 5.96 -3.69 -8.56
CA GLY A 182 7.30 -4.13 -8.17
C GLY A 182 8.27 -3.00 -7.80
N ILE A 183 8.10 -1.80 -8.37
CA ILE A 183 8.90 -0.62 -7.97
C ILE A 183 8.54 -0.19 -6.53
N LEU A 184 7.28 -0.31 -6.13
CA LEU A 184 6.82 0.11 -4.80
C LEU A 184 7.19 -0.85 -3.67
N THR A 185 7.31 -2.15 -3.96
CA THR A 185 7.80 -3.13 -3.00
C THR A 185 9.29 -2.96 -2.71
N ALA A 186 10.05 -2.29 -3.60
CA ALA A 186 11.46 -1.99 -3.41
C ALA A 186 11.74 -0.75 -2.55
N PHE A 187 10.76 0.14 -2.33
CA PHE A 187 10.94 1.30 -1.45
C PHE A 187 10.95 0.89 0.02
N PRO A 188 11.71 1.54 0.91
CA PRO A 188 11.56 1.31 2.34
C PRO A 188 10.16 1.74 2.81
N LEU A 189 9.60 1.08 3.83
CA LEU A 189 8.26 1.39 4.36
C LEU A 189 8.12 2.86 4.76
N THR A 190 9.20 3.46 5.27
CA THR A 190 9.27 4.89 5.63
C THR A 190 9.21 5.83 4.43
N ALA A 191 9.68 5.41 3.26
CA ALA A 191 9.51 6.19 2.04
C ALA A 191 8.04 6.16 1.60
N VAL A 192 7.37 5.02 1.73
CA VAL A 192 5.94 4.90 1.38
C VAL A 192 5.08 5.84 2.24
N THR A 193 5.29 5.87 3.57
CA THR A 193 4.57 6.80 4.45
C THR A 193 4.85 8.26 4.14
N ALA A 194 6.07 8.59 3.70
CA ALA A 194 6.42 9.94 3.25
C ALA A 194 5.76 10.28 1.90
N LEU A 195 5.69 9.35 0.97
CA LEU A 195 5.05 9.53 -0.34
C LEU A 195 3.55 9.78 -0.19
N THR A 196 2.87 9.00 0.64
CA THR A 196 1.45 9.19 0.92
C THR A 196 1.20 10.55 1.59
N ALA A 197 2.08 10.96 2.51
CA ALA A 197 2.02 12.29 3.10
C ALA A 197 2.21 13.42 2.08
N GLY A 198 3.15 13.28 1.13
CA GLY A 198 3.43 14.27 0.10
C GLY A 198 2.29 14.44 -0.89
N VAL A 199 1.76 13.35 -1.44
CA VAL A 199 0.61 13.38 -2.37
C VAL A 199 -0.61 13.99 -1.71
N TRP A 200 -0.79 13.73 -0.41
CA TRP A 200 -1.91 14.27 0.33
C TRP A 200 -1.75 15.76 0.67
N ALA A 201 -0.53 16.22 0.97
CA ALA A 201 -0.22 17.64 1.13
C ALA A 201 -0.55 18.47 -0.13
N LEU A 202 -0.43 17.87 -1.32
CA LEU A 202 -0.82 18.52 -2.58
C LEU A 202 -2.35 18.68 -2.75
N ASN A 203 -3.16 17.93 -1.99
CA ASN A 203 -4.63 17.95 -2.11
C ASN A 203 -5.31 18.90 -1.09
N ASN A 204 -4.55 19.71 -0.34
CA ASN A 204 -5.00 20.88 0.45
C ASN A 204 -6.14 20.68 1.46
N LYS A 205 -6.41 19.45 1.92
CA LYS A 205 -7.52 19.17 2.84
C LYS A 205 -7.02 18.42 4.08
N ASP A 206 -6.57 19.18 5.09
CA ASP A 206 -6.02 18.64 6.34
C ASP A 206 -7.05 17.85 7.17
N ARG A 207 -7.25 16.58 6.80
CA ARG A 207 -7.92 15.53 7.59
C ARG A 207 -6.91 14.42 7.96
N PRO A 208 -6.20 14.52 9.10
CA PRO A 208 -5.11 13.60 9.46
C PRO A 208 -5.52 12.12 9.47
N GLU A 209 -6.80 11.90 9.71
CA GLU A 209 -7.52 10.63 9.73
C GLU A 209 -7.55 9.92 8.37
N LEU A 210 -7.75 10.68 7.29
CA LEU A 210 -7.73 10.18 5.93
C LEU A 210 -6.32 9.88 5.47
N LYS A 211 -5.34 10.65 5.95
CA LYS A 211 -3.93 10.39 5.71
C LYS A 211 -3.50 9.05 6.31
N GLY A 212 -3.91 8.76 7.55
CA GLY A 212 -3.67 7.47 8.20
C GLY A 212 -4.27 6.31 7.39
N LEU A 213 -5.55 6.41 7.05
CA LEU A 213 -6.25 5.38 6.28
C LEU A 213 -5.65 5.18 4.88
N THR A 214 -5.34 6.25 4.17
CA THR A 214 -4.69 6.20 2.85
C THR A 214 -3.36 5.47 2.93
N THR A 215 -2.57 5.77 3.97
CA THR A 215 -1.26 5.13 4.17
C THR A 215 -1.42 3.63 4.44
N ILE A 216 -2.42 3.23 5.23
CA ILE A 216 -2.74 1.82 5.47
C ILE A 216 -3.14 1.11 4.17
N VAL A 217 -4.03 1.68 3.35
CA VAL A 217 -4.44 1.09 2.07
C VAL A 217 -3.23 0.91 1.14
N VAL A 218 -2.29 1.86 1.14
CA VAL A 218 -1.06 1.77 0.34
C VAL A 218 -0.14 0.66 0.85
N HIS A 219 -0.02 0.46 2.16
CA HIS A 219 0.70 -0.69 2.72
C HIS A 219 0.06 -2.02 2.32
N ILE A 220 -1.28 -2.13 2.39
CA ILE A 220 -1.99 -3.36 2.00
C ILE A 220 -1.84 -3.63 0.50
N ALA A 221 -2.00 -2.60 -0.33
CA ALA A 221 -1.78 -2.67 -1.77
C ALA A 221 -0.37 -3.16 -2.10
N ARG A 222 0.65 -2.67 -1.37
CA ARG A 222 2.04 -3.10 -1.53
C ARG A 222 2.24 -4.56 -1.13
N ILE A 223 1.66 -5.02 -0.02
CA ILE A 223 1.73 -6.43 0.38
C ILE A 223 1.13 -7.30 -0.71
N ARG A 224 -0.07 -6.95 -1.22
CA ARG A 224 -0.72 -7.69 -2.31
C ARG A 224 0.15 -7.72 -3.56
N ALA A 225 0.69 -6.57 -3.96
CA ALA A 225 1.60 -6.43 -5.08
C ALA A 225 2.83 -7.34 -4.96
N GLY A 226 3.43 -7.40 -3.77
CA GLY A 226 4.58 -8.27 -3.49
C GLY A 226 4.24 -9.75 -3.61
N LEU A 227 3.08 -10.17 -3.08
CA LEU A 227 2.61 -11.54 -3.20
C LEU A 227 2.32 -11.93 -4.65
N VAL A 228 1.66 -11.05 -5.41
CA VAL A 228 1.36 -11.27 -6.83
C VAL A 228 2.65 -11.34 -7.67
N ALA A 229 3.64 -10.50 -7.36
CA ALA A 229 4.94 -10.53 -8.04
C ALA A 229 5.70 -11.84 -7.76
N ALA A 230 5.73 -12.29 -6.50
CA ALA A 230 6.34 -13.56 -6.12
C ALA A 230 5.65 -14.76 -6.80
N ASP A 231 4.31 -14.77 -6.81
CA ASP A 231 3.53 -15.79 -7.52
C ASP A 231 3.84 -15.81 -9.04
N HIS A 232 4.06 -14.64 -9.64
CA HIS A 232 4.47 -14.52 -11.04
C HIS A 232 5.89 -15.08 -11.30
N GLU A 233 6.85 -14.80 -10.42
CA GLU A 233 8.21 -15.35 -10.52
C GLU A 233 8.21 -16.87 -10.40
N ASP A 234 7.51 -17.40 -9.39
CA ASP A 234 7.32 -18.84 -9.18
C ASP A 234 6.72 -19.53 -10.41
N PHE A 235 5.72 -18.89 -11.04
CA PHE A 235 5.11 -19.40 -12.26
C PHE A 235 6.11 -19.46 -13.43
N VAL A 236 6.90 -18.40 -13.62
CA VAL A 236 7.91 -18.34 -14.69
C VAL A 236 9.01 -19.38 -14.47
N ASP A 237 9.44 -19.58 -13.22
CA ASP A 237 10.48 -20.58 -12.91
C ASP A 237 10.00 -22.00 -13.15
N ARG A 238 8.73 -22.31 -12.84
CA ARG A 238 8.11 -23.60 -13.20
C ARG A 238 8.04 -23.80 -14.71
N LEU A 239 7.72 -22.76 -15.48
CA LEU A 239 7.73 -22.84 -16.94
C LEU A 239 9.13 -23.13 -17.48
N ARG A 240 10.16 -22.46 -16.94
CA ARG A 240 11.56 -22.70 -17.33
C ARG A 240 12.03 -24.10 -16.99
N ALA A 241 11.61 -24.67 -15.86
CA ALA A 241 11.98 -26.02 -15.45
C ALA A 241 11.36 -27.13 -16.33
N CYS A 242 10.33 -26.81 -17.12
CA CYS A 242 9.68 -27.72 -18.06
C CYS A 242 10.26 -27.67 -19.48
N LEU A 243 11.14 -26.72 -19.78
CA LEU A 243 11.82 -26.54 -21.07
C LEU A 243 13.22 -27.18 -21.03
#